data_AF-A0A0E0M3V1-F1
#
_entry.id   AF-A0A0E0M3V1-F1
#
_cell.length_a   1.000
_cell.length_b   1.000
_cell.length_c   1.000
_cell.angle_alpha   90.00
_cell.angle_beta   90.00
_cell.angle_gamma   90.00
#
_symmetry.space_group_name_H-M   'P 1'
#
loop_
_entity.id
_entity.type
_entity.pdbx_description
1 polymer ?
#
loop_
_entity_poly.entity_id
_entity_poly.type
_entity_poly.pdbx_seq_one_letter_code
_entity_poly.pdbx_strand_id
1 'polypeptide(L)'
;MSSSSSNVNDEIDAAFAAGAMPPEWRPRLLASQRLDEADVDTIAADIAEIHSILQFVGSTKQSIAPVVFWFLFGVLFLCVAGLFFRANDYKRGALSVGAAVPGVVFNPIVAVLYECQRRRVKMLMAQTRTVLENCLLPPV
;
A
#
# COMPACT_ATOMS: atom_id res chain seq x y z
N MET A 1 11.28 -26.17 24.11
CA MET A 1 12.15 -25.84 22.96
C MET A 1 11.41 -24.80 22.12
N SER A 2 11.63 -23.50 22.37
CA SER A 2 10.86 -22.42 21.74
C SER A 2 11.70 -21.19 21.35
N SER A 3 13.02 -21.29 21.45
CA SER A 3 13.96 -20.20 21.21
C SER A 3 14.37 -20.03 19.75
N SER A 4 14.33 -21.11 18.94
CA SER A 4 14.71 -21.03 17.53
C SER A 4 13.61 -20.46 16.63
N SER A 5 12.33 -20.71 16.93
CA SER A 5 11.21 -20.22 16.11
C SER A 5 10.91 -18.74 16.34
N SER A 6 11.07 -18.25 17.57
CA SER A 6 10.92 -16.82 17.87
C SER A 6 11.97 -15.98 17.13
N ASN A 7 13.22 -16.45 17.09
CA ASN A 7 14.31 -15.76 16.42
C ASN A 7 14.07 -15.64 14.90
N VAL A 8 13.57 -16.69 14.25
CA VAL A 8 13.27 -16.66 12.81
C VAL A 8 12.12 -15.69 12.49
N ASN A 9 11.09 -15.64 13.34
CA ASN A 9 9.99 -14.69 13.15
C ASN A 9 10.44 -13.23 13.28
N ASP A 10 11.28 -12.93 14.28
CA ASP A 10 11.85 -11.60 14.48
C ASP A 10 12.77 -11.20 13.31
N GLU A 11 13.53 -12.15 12.77
CA GLU A 11 14.38 -11.98 11.58
C GLU A 11 13.54 -11.70 10.32
N ILE A 12 12.38 -12.38 10.19
CA ILE A 12 11.44 -12.15 9.11
C ILE A 12 10.85 -10.74 9.17
N ASP A 13 10.38 -10.34 10.35
CA ASP A 13 9.82 -9.01 10.56
C ASP A 13 10.88 -7.91 10.34
N ALA A 14 12.14 -8.15 10.72
CA ALA A 14 13.27 -7.26 10.45
C ALA A 14 13.59 -7.14 8.95
N ALA A 15 13.53 -8.22 8.18
CA ALA A 15 13.76 -8.18 6.73
C ALA A 15 12.66 -7.38 6.00
N PHE A 16 11.40 -7.57 6.38
CA PHE A 16 10.30 -6.76 5.84
C PHE A 16 10.44 -5.27 6.23
N ALA A 17 10.91 -4.99 7.45
CA ALA A 17 11.17 -3.62 7.89
C ALA A 17 12.35 -2.97 7.14
N ALA A 18 13.40 -3.73 6.85
CA ALA A 18 14.56 -3.28 6.10
C ALA A 18 14.33 -3.22 4.58
N GLY A 19 13.33 -3.96 4.07
CA GLY A 19 13.04 -4.08 2.64
C GLY A 19 14.10 -4.85 1.86
N ALA A 20 14.92 -5.63 2.56
CA ALA A 20 15.99 -6.40 1.98
C ALA A 20 16.02 -7.79 2.61
N MET A 21 16.24 -8.77 1.77
CA MET A 21 16.42 -10.15 2.19
C MET A 21 17.83 -10.33 2.79
N PRO A 22 17.96 -10.94 3.99
CA PRO A 22 19.27 -11.23 4.57
C PRO A 22 20.07 -12.23 3.72
N PRO A 23 21.39 -12.04 3.58
CA PRO A 23 22.23 -12.90 2.74
C PRO A 23 22.27 -14.36 3.24
N GLU A 24 22.05 -14.60 4.54
CA GLU A 24 22.01 -15.94 5.13
C GLU A 24 20.75 -16.74 4.78
N TRP A 25 19.69 -16.11 4.29
CA TRP A 25 18.47 -16.82 3.90
C TRP A 25 18.57 -17.50 2.56
N ARG A 26 19.29 -16.90 1.59
CA ARG A 26 19.42 -17.44 0.23
C ARG A 26 19.90 -18.90 0.24
N PRO A 27 21.00 -19.28 0.93
CA PRO A 27 21.41 -20.67 1.02
C PRO A 27 20.44 -21.55 1.80
N ARG A 28 19.72 -21.02 2.81
CA ARG A 28 18.73 -21.77 3.60
C ARG A 28 17.47 -22.09 2.79
N LEU A 29 16.99 -21.14 1.97
CA LEU A 29 15.85 -21.34 1.08
C LEU A 29 16.18 -22.35 -0.02
N LEU A 30 17.36 -22.26 -0.63
CA LEU A 30 17.81 -23.25 -1.62
C LEU A 30 18.01 -24.64 -1.01
N ALA A 31 18.48 -24.70 0.24
CA ALA A 31 18.61 -25.97 0.98
C ALA A 31 17.25 -26.60 1.33
N SER A 32 16.16 -25.83 1.35
CA SER A 32 14.81 -26.36 1.63
C SER A 32 14.23 -27.23 0.49
N GLN A 33 14.91 -27.28 -0.67
CA GLN A 33 14.55 -28.06 -1.87
C GLN A 33 13.16 -27.73 -2.47
N ARG A 34 12.44 -26.76 -1.88
CA ARG A 34 11.09 -26.33 -2.28
C ARG A 34 11.08 -25.10 -3.18
N LEU A 35 12.22 -24.42 -3.29
CA LEU A 35 12.37 -23.15 -3.99
C LEU A 35 13.60 -23.22 -4.90
N ASP A 36 13.43 -22.79 -6.14
CA ASP A 36 14.53 -22.60 -7.08
C ASP A 36 15.15 -21.20 -6.92
N GLU A 37 16.31 -20.95 -7.56
CA GLU A 37 16.94 -19.62 -7.54
C GLU A 37 15.99 -18.51 -8.01
N ALA A 38 15.17 -18.79 -9.02
CA ALA A 38 14.16 -17.86 -9.51
C ALA A 38 13.07 -17.53 -8.47
N ASP A 39 12.66 -18.51 -7.67
CA ASP A 39 11.67 -18.29 -6.61
C ASP A 39 12.25 -17.44 -5.48
N VAL A 40 13.53 -17.67 -5.14
CA VAL A 40 14.24 -16.88 -4.12
C VAL A 40 14.43 -15.43 -4.57
N ASP A 41 14.78 -15.21 -5.83
CA ASP A 41 14.89 -13.86 -6.38
C ASP A 41 13.52 -13.16 -6.44
N THR A 42 12.44 -13.92 -6.70
CA THR A 42 11.06 -13.40 -6.64
C THR A 42 10.69 -12.99 -5.21
N ILE A 43 11.03 -13.79 -4.20
CA ILE A 43 10.82 -13.46 -2.79
C ILE A 43 11.58 -12.19 -2.39
N ALA A 44 12.84 -12.05 -2.83
CA ALA A 44 13.63 -10.85 -2.57
C ALA A 44 13.00 -9.60 -3.22
N ALA A 45 12.51 -9.73 -4.45
CA ALA A 45 11.80 -8.67 -5.14
C ALA A 45 10.47 -8.31 -4.44
N ASP A 46 9.70 -9.29 -4.00
CA ASP A 46 8.45 -9.09 -3.25
C ASP A 46 8.71 -8.34 -1.93
N ILE A 47 9.77 -8.68 -1.19
CA ILE A 47 10.15 -7.99 0.06
C ILE A 47 10.48 -6.52 -0.22
N ALA A 48 11.25 -6.25 -1.29
CA ALA A 48 11.59 -4.89 -1.70
C ALA A 48 10.34 -4.09 -2.16
N GLU A 49 9.45 -4.73 -2.93
CA GLU A 49 8.17 -4.13 -3.36
C GLU A 49 7.30 -3.82 -2.13
N ILE A 50 7.12 -4.78 -1.21
CA ILE A 50 6.36 -4.60 0.03
C ILE A 50 6.91 -3.42 0.81
N HIS A 51 8.24 -3.33 1.01
CA HIS A 51 8.85 -2.21 1.73
C HIS A 51 8.61 -0.88 1.03
N SER A 52 8.78 -0.81 -0.30
CA SER A 52 8.54 0.41 -1.06
C SER A 52 7.10 0.92 -0.92
N ILE A 53 6.12 0.00 -0.95
CA ILE A 53 4.71 0.35 -0.77
C ILE A 53 4.44 0.69 0.70
N LEU A 54 5.03 -0.01 1.66
CA LEU A 54 4.88 0.30 3.09
C LEU A 54 5.47 1.67 3.44
N GLN A 55 6.59 2.04 2.83
CA GLN A 55 7.21 3.36 2.99
C GLN A 55 6.35 4.43 2.32
N PHE A 56 5.82 4.17 1.12
CA PHE A 56 4.89 5.08 0.46
C PHE A 56 3.61 5.28 1.29
N VAL A 57 2.99 4.20 1.76
CA VAL A 57 1.78 4.17 2.60
C VAL A 57 2.03 4.76 3.99
N GLY A 58 3.19 4.47 4.59
CA GLY A 58 3.59 5.00 5.89
C GLY A 58 3.92 6.50 5.84
N SER A 59 4.51 6.95 4.73
CA SER A 59 4.76 8.36 4.43
C SER A 59 3.46 9.10 4.11
N THR A 60 2.57 8.47 3.34
CA THR A 60 1.17 8.88 3.22
C THR A 60 0.36 8.39 4.42
N LYS A 61 0.71 8.85 5.62
CA LYS A 61 -0.30 9.09 6.66
C LYS A 61 -1.25 10.19 6.14
N GLN A 62 -2.02 9.87 5.11
CA GLN A 62 -3.16 10.66 4.69
C GLN A 62 -4.14 10.57 5.85
N SER A 63 -4.05 11.58 6.72
CA SER A 63 -5.16 11.90 7.61
C SER A 63 -6.43 11.92 6.76
N ILE A 64 -7.53 11.42 7.30
CA ILE A 64 -8.83 11.48 6.62
C ILE A 64 -9.24 12.96 6.43
N ALA A 65 -8.69 13.87 7.24
CA ALA A 65 -8.98 15.30 7.21
C ALA A 65 -8.76 15.98 5.84
N PRO A 66 -7.62 15.87 5.15
CA PRO A 66 -7.44 16.43 3.82
C PRO A 66 -8.42 15.87 2.78
N VAL A 67 -8.72 14.57 2.81
CA VAL A 67 -9.66 13.96 1.85
C VAL A 67 -11.06 14.54 2.02
N VAL A 68 -11.53 14.61 3.28
CA VAL A 68 -12.84 15.19 3.61
C VAL A 68 -12.87 16.69 3.31
N PHE A 69 -11.79 17.41 3.61
CA PHE A 69 -11.68 18.84 3.33
C PHE A 69 -11.80 19.15 1.84
N TRP A 70 -11.05 18.44 0.98
CA TRP A 70 -11.12 18.63 -0.47
C TRP A 70 -12.46 18.22 -1.07
N PHE A 71 -13.08 17.17 -0.52
CA PHE A 71 -14.43 16.76 -0.92
C PHE A 71 -15.46 17.85 -0.59
N LEU A 72 -15.45 18.39 0.63
CA LEU A 72 -16.34 19.48 1.04
C LEU A 72 -16.13 20.74 0.21
N PHE A 73 -14.88 21.09 -0.09
CA PHE A 73 -14.56 22.19 -1.00
C PHE A 73 -15.12 21.95 -2.41
N GLY A 74 -14.96 20.75 -2.96
CA GLY A 74 -15.53 20.38 -4.25
C GLY A 74 -17.06 20.51 -4.29
N VAL A 75 -17.76 20.03 -3.25
CA VAL A 75 -19.21 20.19 -3.12
C VAL A 75 -19.62 21.67 -3.02
N LEU A 76 -18.88 22.46 -2.24
CA LEU A 76 -19.13 23.91 -2.12
C LEU A 76 -19.00 24.61 -3.48
N PHE A 77 -17.98 24.28 -4.28
CA PHE A 77 -17.82 24.81 -5.64
C PHE A 77 -18.96 24.40 -6.58
N LEU A 78 -19.55 23.21 -6.43
CA LEU A 78 -20.75 22.82 -7.19
C LEU A 78 -21.97 23.65 -6.77
N CYS A 79 -22.15 23.90 -5.47
CA CYS A 79 -23.23 24.77 -4.98
C CYS A 79 -23.10 26.20 -5.52
N VAL A 80 -21.89 26.76 -5.49
CA VAL A 80 -21.58 28.09 -6.06
C VAL A 80 -21.81 28.11 -7.57
N ALA A 81 -21.44 27.05 -8.29
CA ALA A 81 -21.73 26.94 -9.72
C ALA A 81 -23.24 27.04 -10.00
N GLY A 82 -24.07 26.35 -9.22
CA GLY A 82 -25.53 26.42 -9.32
C GLY A 82 -26.08 27.83 -9.15
N LEU A 83 -25.49 28.64 -8.26
CA LEU A 83 -25.86 30.05 -8.09
C LEU A 83 -25.50 30.88 -9.33
N PHE A 84 -24.33 30.65 -9.94
CA PHE A 84 -23.95 31.32 -11.20
C PHE A 84 -24.81 30.92 -12.39
N PHE A 85 -25.17 29.63 -12.50
CA PHE A 85 -26.10 29.17 -13.53
C PHE A 85 -27.49 29.81 -13.36
N ARG A 86 -27.95 29.96 -12.11
CA ARG A 86 -29.21 30.68 -11.81
C ARG A 86 -29.15 32.16 -12.19
N ALA A 87 -27.97 32.78 -12.12
CA ALA A 87 -27.75 34.17 -12.51
C ALA A 87 -27.48 34.36 -14.02
N ASN A 88 -27.67 33.33 -14.86
CA ASN A 88 -27.31 33.31 -16.29
C ASN A 88 -25.81 33.57 -16.58
N ASP A 89 -24.94 33.41 -15.58
CA ASP A 89 -23.50 33.65 -15.68
C ASP A 89 -22.76 32.34 -15.99
N TYR A 90 -23.09 31.75 -17.14
CA TYR A 90 -22.65 30.41 -17.55
C TYR A 90 -21.13 30.23 -17.59
N LYS A 91 -20.37 31.27 -17.92
CA LYS A 91 -18.90 31.22 -17.96
C LYS A 91 -18.29 30.98 -16.59
N ARG A 92 -18.83 31.62 -15.55
CA ARG A 92 -18.37 31.47 -14.16
C ARG A 92 -18.88 30.18 -13.55
N GLY A 93 -20.11 29.77 -13.88
CA GLY A 93 -20.65 28.46 -13.52
C GLY A 93 -19.78 27.32 -14.06
N ALA A 94 -19.42 27.33 -15.35
CA ALA A 94 -18.58 26.32 -15.97
C ALA A 94 -17.17 26.24 -15.35
N LEU A 95 -16.55 27.39 -15.05
CA LEU A 95 -15.24 27.45 -14.39
C LEU A 95 -15.30 26.83 -12.98
N SER A 96 -16.37 27.12 -12.23
CA SER A 96 -16.59 26.58 -10.88
C SER A 96 -16.80 25.06 -10.89
N VAL A 97 -17.53 24.52 -11.88
CA VAL A 97 -17.65 23.07 -12.08
C VAL A 97 -16.30 22.45 -12.41
N GLY A 98 -15.51 23.08 -13.29
CA GLY A 98 -14.16 22.61 -13.63
C GLY A 98 -13.25 22.49 -12.42
N ALA A 99 -13.34 23.43 -11.46
CA ALA A 99 -12.59 23.38 -10.20
C ALA A 99 -13.12 22.31 -9.21
N ALA A 100 -14.41 21.99 -9.26
CA ALA A 100 -15.04 21.04 -8.36
C ALA A 100 -14.75 19.57 -8.70
N VAL A 101 -14.67 19.23 -9.99
CA VAL A 101 -14.52 17.85 -10.47
C VAL A 101 -13.31 17.12 -9.85
N PRO A 102 -12.10 17.71 -9.79
CA PRO A 102 -10.96 17.09 -9.12
C PRO A 102 -11.23 16.83 -7.62
N GLY A 103 -11.87 17.77 -6.93
CA GLY A 103 -12.18 17.66 -5.50
C GLY A 103 -13.17 16.54 -5.18
N VAL A 104 -14.19 16.36 -6.02
CA VAL A 104 -15.28 15.40 -5.79
C VAL A 104 -14.96 14.00 -6.33
N VAL A 105 -14.31 13.90 -7.49
CA VAL A 105 -14.13 12.62 -8.19
C VAL A 105 -12.75 12.02 -7.95
N PHE A 106 -11.69 12.83 -7.96
CA PHE A 106 -10.33 12.30 -7.87
C PHE A 106 -10.04 11.77 -6.47
N ASN A 107 -10.43 12.52 -5.43
CA ASN A 107 -10.19 12.13 -4.04
C ASN A 107 -10.75 10.75 -3.63
N PRO A 108 -12.02 10.40 -3.90
CA PRO A 108 -12.53 9.07 -3.54
C PRO A 108 -11.83 7.97 -4.34
N ILE A 109 -11.46 8.21 -5.61
CA ILE A 109 -10.69 7.24 -6.41
C ILE A 109 -9.32 7.00 -5.77
N VAL A 110 -8.61 8.07 -5.39
CA VAL A 110 -7.31 7.94 -4.70
C VAL A 110 -7.46 7.21 -3.36
N ALA A 111 -8.50 7.52 -2.58
CA ALA A 111 -8.74 6.85 -1.30
C ALA A 111 -8.99 5.33 -1.48
N VAL A 112 -9.80 4.95 -2.48
CA VAL A 112 -10.07 3.53 -2.79
C VAL A 112 -8.81 2.84 -3.29
N LEU A 113 -8.04 3.47 -4.18
CA LEU A 113 -6.77 2.92 -4.68
C LEU A 113 -5.78 2.70 -3.53
N TYR A 114 -5.70 3.65 -2.60
CA TYR A 114 -4.87 3.55 -1.41
C TYR A 114 -5.29 2.38 -0.50
N GLU A 115 -6.59 2.23 -0.22
CA GLU A 115 -7.09 1.10 0.56
C GLU A 115 -6.86 -0.25 -0.13
N CYS A 116 -7.06 -0.32 -1.44
CA CYS A 116 -6.80 -1.52 -2.24
C CYS A 116 -5.31 -1.90 -2.19
N GLN A 117 -4.40 -0.95 -2.39
CA GLN A 117 -2.97 -1.19 -2.26
C GLN A 117 -2.60 -1.65 -0.85
N ARG A 118 -3.13 -0.99 0.18
CA ARG A 118 -2.90 -1.38 1.57
C ARG A 118 -3.35 -2.82 1.87
N ARG A 119 -4.51 -3.23 1.34
CA ARG A 119 -5.00 -4.61 1.47
C ARG A 119 -4.13 -5.60 0.71
N ARG A 120 -3.72 -5.26 -0.52
CA ARG A 120 -2.85 -6.08 -1.36
C ARG A 120 -1.51 -6.33 -0.67
N VAL A 121 -0.88 -5.30 -0.11
CA VAL A 121 0.39 -5.42 0.63
C VAL A 121 0.24 -6.34 1.84
N LYS A 122 -0.85 -6.22 2.60
CA LYS A 122 -1.10 -7.13 3.73
C LYS A 122 -1.24 -8.59 3.30
N MET A 123 -1.92 -8.83 2.17
CA MET A 123 -2.05 -10.17 1.62
C MET A 123 -0.71 -10.73 1.13
N LEU A 124 0.06 -9.94 0.37
CA LEU A 124 1.40 -10.33 -0.09
C LEU A 124 2.33 -10.61 1.08
N MET A 125 2.40 -9.71 2.07
CA MET A 125 3.20 -9.90 3.27
C MET A 125 2.82 -11.17 4.03
N ALA A 126 1.51 -11.47 4.17
CA ALA A 126 1.06 -12.70 4.83
C ALA A 126 1.46 -13.95 4.03
N GLN A 127 1.30 -13.92 2.71
CA GLN A 127 1.66 -15.04 1.83
C GLN A 127 3.18 -15.29 1.85
N THR A 128 3.98 -14.25 1.64
CA THR A 128 5.45 -14.34 1.67
C THR A 128 5.94 -14.80 3.05
N ARG A 129 5.32 -14.32 4.14
CA ARG A 129 5.60 -14.79 5.50
C ARG A 129 5.32 -16.28 5.67
N THR A 130 4.17 -16.77 5.21
CA THR A 130 3.84 -18.20 5.29
C THR A 130 4.80 -19.06 4.49
N VAL A 131 5.23 -18.60 3.30
CA VAL A 131 6.25 -19.31 2.50
C VAL A 131 7.59 -19.36 3.24
N LEU A 132 8.04 -18.23 3.80
CA LEU A 132 9.28 -18.17 4.56
C LEU A 132 9.23 -19.02 5.82
N GLU A 133 8.17 -18.93 6.62
CA GLU A 133 7.99 -19.74 7.82
C GLU A 133 8.11 -21.24 7.47
N ASN A 134 7.45 -21.68 6.40
CA ASN A 134 7.49 -23.08 5.96
C ASN A 134 8.85 -23.54 5.40
N CYS A 135 9.70 -22.64 4.92
CA CYS A 135 11.00 -22.98 4.32
C CYS A 135 12.18 -22.75 5.28
N LEU A 136 12.07 -21.79 6.19
CA LEU A 136 13.11 -21.41 7.14
C LEU A 136 12.98 -22.13 8.49
N LEU A 137 11.77 -22.58 8.86
CA LEU A 137 11.57 -23.42 10.03
C LEU A 137 11.75 -24.89 9.64
N PRO A 138 12.49 -25.69 10.44
CA PRO A 138 12.56 -27.12 10.23
C PRO A 138 11.16 -27.74 10.39
N PRO A 139 10.77 -28.73 9.56
CA PRO A 139 9.52 -29.44 9.74
C PRO A 139 9.52 -30.12 11.11
N VAL A 140 8.46 -29.90 11.89
CA VAL A 140 8.23 -30.54 13.19
C VAL A 140 7.92 -32.02 13.01
#